data_AF-A0A971UZG8-F1
#
_entry.id   AF-A0A971UZG8-F1
#
_cell.length_a   1.000
_cell.length_b   1.000
_cell.length_c   1.000
_cell.angle_alpha   90.00
_cell.angle_beta   90.00
_cell.angle_gamma   90.00
#
_symmetry.space_group_name_H-M   'P 1'
#
loop_
_entity.id
_entity.type
_entity.pdbx_description
1 polymer ?
#
loop_
_entity_poly.entity_id
_entity_poly.type
_entity_poly.pdbx_seq_one_letter_code
_entity_poly.pdbx_strand_id
1 'polypeptide(L)'
;MEGFLRLGFFSMAEKITETLKGSFAYILTGAIIIAIWIYFLFLVPRKQRRYDKFSDYLQDVFNFEIMLGSGLAKILYIAFAIVLIVVGIVAMFVTNFFIGLLGTLILEIILRVLFEIFMVIFSIQSNILAIREKVEKRDEEYYYEE
;
A
#
# COMPACT_ATOMS: atom_id res chain seq x y z
N MET A 1 31.34 -13.19 10.31
CA MET A 1 31.13 -12.19 9.24
C MET A 1 29.75 -11.52 9.30
N GLU A 2 28.74 -12.09 9.98
CA GLU A 2 27.40 -11.49 10.11
C GLU A 2 27.35 -10.21 10.97
N GLY A 3 28.20 -10.10 11.99
CA GLY A 3 28.23 -8.94 12.89
C GLY A 3 28.69 -7.62 12.23
N PHE A 4 29.61 -7.70 11.26
CA PHE A 4 30.16 -6.51 10.58
C PHE A 4 29.17 -5.94 9.56
N LEU A 5 28.44 -6.81 8.86
CA LEU A 5 27.36 -6.40 7.95
C LEU A 5 26.19 -5.78 8.71
N ARG A 6 25.78 -6.36 9.85
CA ARG A 6 24.74 -5.75 10.70
C ARG A 6 25.16 -4.38 11.23
N LEU A 7 26.38 -4.23 11.76
CA LEU A 7 26.87 -2.92 12.21
C LEU A 7 26.93 -1.88 11.08
N GLY A 8 27.36 -2.28 9.89
CA GLY A 8 27.43 -1.39 8.72
C GLY A 8 26.06 -0.91 8.26
N PHE A 9 25.07 -1.81 8.17
CA PHE A 9 23.69 -1.45 7.78
C PHE A 9 23.01 -0.54 8.79
N PHE A 10 23.13 -0.82 10.10
CA PHE A 10 22.52 0.04 11.12
C PHE A 10 23.16 1.43 11.15
N SER A 11 24.49 1.52 11.04
CA SER A 11 25.18 2.81 10.95
C SER A 11 24.77 3.61 9.71
N MET A 12 24.57 2.95 8.57
CA MET A 12 24.08 3.61 7.35
C MET A 12 22.64 4.09 7.50
N ALA A 13 21.76 3.25 8.06
CA ALA A 13 20.39 3.63 8.34
C ALA A 13 20.33 4.84 9.29
N GLU A 14 21.15 4.85 10.33
CA GLU A 14 21.26 5.97 11.28
C GLU A 14 21.67 7.27 10.57
N LYS A 15 22.70 7.23 9.71
CA LYS A 15 23.12 8.40 8.91
C LYS A 15 22.03 8.91 7.98
N ILE A 16 21.33 8.01 7.29
CA ILE A 16 20.22 8.38 6.40
C ILE A 16 19.08 9.01 7.21
N THR A 17 18.75 8.42 8.36
CA THR A 17 17.67 8.90 9.23
C THR A 17 18.02 10.25 9.85
N GLU A 18 19.27 10.46 10.24
CA GLU A 18 19.77 11.74 10.75
C GLU A 18 19.71 12.83 9.68
N THR A 19 20.16 12.52 8.46
CA THR A 19 20.09 13.43 7.30
C THR A 19 18.64 13.81 6.97
N LEU A 20 17.71 12.86 7.11
CA LEU A 20 16.30 13.05 6.79
C LEU A 20 15.46 13.58 7.95
N LYS A 21 15.96 13.61 9.20
CA LYS A 21 15.16 13.87 10.40
C LYS A 21 14.30 15.15 10.31
N GLY A 22 14.84 16.23 9.75
CA GLY A 22 14.10 17.48 9.56
C GLY A 22 13.13 17.47 8.38
N SER A 23 13.39 16.65 7.36
CA SER A 23 12.67 16.62 6.08
C SER A 23 11.69 15.45 5.96
N PHE A 24 11.82 14.44 6.82
CA PHE A 24 11.11 13.16 6.72
C PHE A 24 9.60 13.34 6.84
N ALA A 25 9.14 14.23 7.73
CA ALA A 25 7.73 14.55 7.87
C ALA A 25 7.15 15.08 6.55
N TYR A 26 7.85 16.00 5.88
CA TYR A 26 7.40 16.54 4.59
C TYR A 26 7.43 15.50 3.47
N ILE A 27 8.44 14.62 3.45
CA ILE A 27 8.52 13.50 2.50
C ILE A 27 7.33 12.56 2.68
N LEU A 28 7.04 12.19 3.93
CA LEU A 28 5.93 11.30 4.26
C LEU A 28 4.59 11.93 3.88
N THR A 29 4.35 13.18 4.27
CA THR A 29 3.11 13.89 3.94
C THR A 29 2.95 14.07 2.43
N GLY A 30 4.02 14.45 1.72
CA GLY A 30 4.02 14.58 0.26
C GLY A 30 3.73 13.26 -0.43
N ALA A 31 4.36 12.17 0.02
CA ALA A 31 4.12 10.83 -0.51
C ALA A 31 2.67 10.38 -0.34
N ILE A 32 2.04 10.65 0.80
CA ILE A 32 0.62 10.34 1.04
C ILE A 32 -0.28 11.12 0.08
N ILE A 33 -0.04 12.42 -0.08
CA ILE A 33 -0.83 13.27 -1.00
C ILE A 33 -0.73 12.74 -2.44
N ILE A 34 0.50 12.45 -2.90
CA ILE A 34 0.74 11.91 -4.24
C ILE A 34 0.10 10.53 -4.39
N ALA A 35 0.19 9.66 -3.38
CA ALA A 35 -0.41 8.33 -3.44
C ALA A 35 -1.93 8.38 -3.54
N ILE A 36 -2.58 9.29 -2.80
CA ILE A 36 -4.02 9.53 -2.92
C ILE A 36 -4.34 10.01 -4.34
N TRP A 37 -3.60 10.98 -4.88
CA TRP A 37 -3.79 11.47 -6.25
C TRP A 37 -3.66 10.36 -7.29
N ILE A 38 -2.59 9.55 -7.21
CA ILE A 38 -2.36 8.42 -8.12
C ILE A 38 -3.50 7.41 -8.02
N TYR A 39 -3.94 7.08 -6.81
CA TYR A 39 -5.04 6.14 -6.60
C TYR A 39 -6.33 6.63 -7.27
N PHE A 40 -6.72 7.88 -7.02
CA PHE A 40 -7.93 8.47 -7.58
C PHE A 40 -7.85 8.66 -9.11
N LEU A 41 -6.69 9.01 -9.66
CA LEU A 41 -6.53 9.29 -11.09
C LEU A 41 -6.38 8.02 -11.94
N PHE A 42 -5.61 7.03 -11.47
CA PHE A 42 -5.24 5.84 -12.25
C PHE A 42 -5.94 4.56 -11.82
N LEU A 43 -6.26 4.41 -10.53
CA LEU A 43 -6.64 3.11 -9.96
C LEU A 43 -8.14 2.94 -9.73
N VAL A 44 -8.88 4.05 -9.71
CA VAL A 44 -10.34 4.02 -9.70
C VAL A 44 -10.80 3.73 -11.12
N PRO A 45 -11.28 2.52 -11.44
CA PRO A 45 -11.96 2.31 -12.70
C PRO A 45 -13.14 3.28 -12.76
N ARG A 46 -13.31 3.98 -13.90
CA ARG A 46 -14.58 4.64 -14.26
C ARG A 46 -15.67 3.57 -14.33
N LYS A 47 -16.13 3.10 -13.17
CA LYS A 47 -17.19 2.11 -13.06
C LYS A 47 -18.39 2.72 -13.75
N GLN A 48 -19.00 2.01 -14.68
CA GLN A 48 -20.21 2.39 -15.43
C GLN A 48 -21.46 2.58 -14.53
N ARG A 49 -21.31 2.76 -13.21
CA ARG A 49 -22.37 3.30 -12.38
C ARG A 49 -22.22 4.82 -12.42
N ARG A 50 -23.25 5.50 -12.94
CA ARG A 50 -23.45 6.93 -12.69
C ARG A 50 -23.49 7.14 -11.17
N TYR A 51 -22.34 7.41 -10.57
CA TYR A 51 -22.31 8.15 -9.33
C TYR A 51 -22.67 9.59 -9.76
N ASP A 52 -23.96 9.95 -9.64
CA ASP A 52 -24.44 11.28 -10.03
C ASP A 52 -23.82 12.39 -9.14
N LYS A 53 -23.17 12.01 -8.03
CA LYS A 53 -22.52 12.93 -7.08
C LYS A 53 -21.20 12.37 -6.55
N PHE A 54 -20.22 13.26 -6.40
CA PHE A 54 -18.93 12.99 -5.74
C PHE A 54 -19.10 12.55 -4.26
N SER A 55 -20.20 12.94 -3.62
CA SER A 55 -20.53 12.54 -2.24
C SER A 55 -20.74 11.04 -2.09
N ASP A 56 -21.41 10.41 -3.07
CA ASP A 56 -21.75 8.98 -3.01
C ASP A 56 -20.49 8.14 -3.22
N TYR A 57 -19.55 8.68 -4.00
CA TYR A 57 -18.21 8.13 -4.15
C TYR A 57 -17.39 8.25 -2.86
N LEU A 58 -17.40 9.41 -2.21
CA LEU A 58 -16.73 9.58 -0.91
C LEU A 58 -17.30 8.62 0.13
N GLN A 59 -18.62 8.43 0.16
CA GLN A 59 -19.27 7.55 1.14
C GLN A 59 -18.90 6.06 0.92
N ASP A 60 -18.78 5.63 -0.34
CA ASP A 60 -18.31 4.28 -0.71
C ASP A 60 -16.82 4.10 -0.37
N VAL A 61 -16.01 5.15 -0.58
CA VAL A 61 -14.61 5.19 -0.14
C VAL A 61 -14.49 5.20 1.38
N PHE A 62 -15.33 5.91 2.12
CA PHE A 62 -15.31 5.92 3.59
C PHE A 62 -15.99 4.69 4.22
N ASN A 63 -16.55 3.77 3.43
CA ASN A 63 -17.05 2.50 3.94
C ASN A 63 -15.88 1.60 4.32
N PHE A 64 -15.57 1.58 5.62
CA PHE A 64 -14.38 0.94 6.19
C PHE A 64 -14.24 -0.54 5.81
N GLU A 65 -15.34 -1.29 5.68
CA GLU A 65 -15.29 -2.72 5.36
C GLU A 65 -14.73 -2.99 3.95
N ILE A 66 -15.10 -2.16 2.97
CA ILE A 66 -14.66 -2.28 1.58
C ILE A 66 -13.32 -1.54 1.35
N MET A 67 -13.12 -0.40 2.01
CA MET A 67 -11.91 0.41 1.87
C MET A 67 -10.69 -0.23 2.53
N LEU A 68 -10.83 -0.80 3.74
CA LEU A 68 -9.72 -1.42 4.47
C LEU A 68 -9.14 -2.62 3.72
N GLY A 69 -9.95 -3.35 2.96
CA GLY A 69 -9.53 -4.60 2.30
C GLY A 69 -8.75 -4.43 1.00
N SER A 70 -8.97 -3.38 0.20
CA SER A 70 -8.28 -3.28 -1.10
C SER A 70 -7.88 -1.88 -1.55
N GLY A 71 -8.62 -0.85 -1.15
CA GLY A 71 -8.32 0.54 -1.54
C GLY A 71 -7.19 1.12 -0.69
N LEU A 72 -7.34 1.05 0.64
CA LEU A 72 -6.37 1.60 1.57
C LEU A 72 -5.00 0.92 1.45
N ALA A 73 -4.97 -0.41 1.36
CA ALA A 73 -3.74 -1.17 1.20
C ALA A 73 -2.96 -0.77 -0.07
N LYS A 74 -3.65 -0.48 -1.19
CA LYS A 74 -3.02 0.01 -2.42
C LYS A 74 -2.48 1.44 -2.29
N ILE A 75 -3.24 2.35 -1.67
CA ILE A 75 -2.78 3.72 -1.40
C ILE A 75 -1.54 3.68 -0.51
N LEU A 76 -1.58 2.86 0.54
CA LEU A 76 -0.50 2.72 1.49
C LEU A 76 0.76 2.12 0.83
N TYR A 77 0.60 1.11 -0.04
CA TYR A 77 1.69 0.57 -0.85
C TYR A 77 2.38 1.65 -1.69
N ILE A 78 1.59 2.44 -2.44
CA ILE A 78 2.11 3.51 -3.30
C ILE A 78 2.83 4.58 -2.46
N ALA A 79 2.25 4.97 -1.32
CA ALA A 79 2.86 5.94 -0.41
C ALA A 79 4.21 5.43 0.10
N PHE A 80 4.28 4.19 0.59
CA PHE A 80 5.53 3.60 1.05
C PHE A 80 6.57 3.46 -0.06
N ALA A 81 6.18 3.04 -1.27
CA ALA A 81 7.08 2.94 -2.41
C ALA A 81 7.70 4.30 -2.77
N ILE A 82 6.90 5.38 -2.79
CA ILE A 82 7.41 6.73 -3.03
C ILE A 82 8.42 7.14 -1.95
N VAL A 83 8.10 6.89 -0.67
CA VAL A 83 9.02 7.18 0.44
C VAL A 83 10.32 6.40 0.28
N LEU A 84 10.25 5.11 -0.04
CA LEU A 84 11.43 4.25 -0.23
C LEU A 84 12.29 4.71 -1.40
N ILE A 85 11.70 5.13 -2.52
CA ILE A 85 12.43 5.73 -3.64
C ILE A 85 13.19 6.99 -3.19
N VAL A 86 12.51 7.92 -2.49
CA VAL A 86 13.13 9.17 -2.04
C VAL A 86 14.27 8.89 -1.04
N VAL A 87 14.02 8.02 -0.05
CA VAL A 87 15.02 7.58 0.92
C VAL A 87 16.19 6.89 0.22
N GLY A 88 15.89 6.08 -0.80
CA GLY A 88 16.87 5.36 -1.60
C GLY A 88 17.80 6.28 -2.39
N ILE A 89 17.24 7.32 -3.01
CA ILE A 89 18.02 8.37 -3.68
C ILE A 89 18.97 9.03 -2.67
N VAL A 90 18.47 9.41 -1.49
CA VAL A 90 19.29 10.01 -0.44
C VAL A 90 20.39 9.05 0.03
N ALA A 91 20.08 7.75 0.15
CA ALA A 91 21.04 6.72 0.53
C ALA A 91 22.20 6.61 -0.47
N MET A 92 21.98 6.83 -1.77
CA MET A 92 23.03 6.83 -2.79
C MET A 92 24.06 7.95 -2.57
N PHE A 93 23.63 9.10 -2.03
CA PHE A 93 24.51 10.23 -1.75
C PHE A 93 25.17 10.17 -0.38
N VAL A 94 24.49 9.62 0.64
CA VAL A 94 24.97 9.61 2.03
C VAL A 94 25.94 8.45 2.32
N THR A 95 25.77 7.31 1.64
CA THR A 95 26.53 6.09 1.94
C THR A 95 27.54 5.76 0.84
N ASN A 96 27.04 5.20 -0.25
CA ASN A 96 27.76 4.88 -1.48
C ASN A 96 26.70 4.59 -2.55
N PHE A 97 26.95 5.03 -3.78
CA PHE A 97 25.98 4.89 -4.87
C PHE A 97 25.47 3.45 -5.04
N PHE A 98 26.39 2.48 -5.13
CA PHE A 98 26.04 1.07 -5.33
C PHE A 98 25.30 0.45 -4.13
N ILE A 99 25.68 0.83 -2.90
CA ILE A 99 25.09 0.29 -1.67
C ILE A 99 23.69 0.89 -1.47
N GLY A 100 23.53 2.19 -1.68
CA GLY A 100 22.23 2.86 -1.67
C GLY A 100 21.30 2.28 -2.74
N LEU A 101 21.80 2.06 -3.95
CA LEU A 101 21.01 1.44 -5.04
C LEU A 101 20.58 0.01 -4.71
N LEU A 102 21.51 -0.85 -4.30
CA LEU A 102 21.18 -2.23 -3.90
C LEU A 102 20.20 -2.26 -2.73
N GLY A 103 20.41 -1.42 -1.71
CA GLY A 103 19.52 -1.30 -0.57
C GLY A 103 18.12 -0.88 -0.98
N THR A 104 17.99 0.11 -1.86
CA THR A 104 16.70 0.56 -2.40
C THR A 104 15.98 -0.56 -3.15
N LEU A 105 16.67 -1.24 -4.07
CA LEU A 105 16.10 -2.33 -4.85
C LEU A 105 15.60 -3.47 -3.96
N ILE A 106 16.40 -3.87 -2.99
CA ILE A 106 16.03 -4.94 -2.05
C ILE A 106 14.81 -4.52 -1.22
N LEU A 107 14.79 -3.29 -0.73
CA LEU A 107 13.71 -2.79 0.12
C LEU A 107 12.38 -2.64 -0.65
N GLU A 108 12.43 -2.25 -1.92
CA GLU A 108 11.27 -2.23 -2.82
C GLU A 108 10.73 -3.64 -3.10
N ILE A 109 11.61 -4.62 -3.30
CA ILE A 109 11.20 -6.02 -3.48
C ILE A 109 10.53 -6.55 -2.21
N ILE A 110 11.13 -6.29 -1.03
CA ILE A 110 10.55 -6.69 0.26
C ILE A 110 9.18 -6.03 0.45
N LEU A 111 9.07 -4.72 0.20
CA LEU A 111 7.81 -3.99 0.28
C LEU A 111 6.75 -4.63 -0.61
N ARG A 112 7.10 -4.95 -1.87
CA ARG A 112 6.20 -5.59 -2.83
C ARG A 112 5.69 -6.94 -2.32
N VAL A 113 6.58 -7.80 -1.86
CA VAL A 113 6.21 -9.13 -1.35
C VAL A 113 5.29 -9.01 -0.13
N LEU A 114 5.59 -8.11 0.81
CA LEU A 114 4.75 -7.90 1.99
C LEU A 114 3.34 -7.46 1.60
N PHE A 115 3.21 -6.44 0.76
CA PHE A 115 1.90 -5.94 0.35
C PHE A 115 1.12 -6.94 -0.51
N GLU A 116 1.79 -7.73 -1.33
CA GLU A 116 1.14 -8.79 -2.12
C GLU A 116 0.53 -9.86 -1.20
N ILE A 117 1.25 -10.27 -0.15
CA ILE A 117 0.72 -11.18 0.86
C ILE A 117 -0.49 -10.58 1.58
N PHE A 118 -0.41 -9.31 2.03
CA PHE A 118 -1.54 -8.64 2.67
C PHE A 118 -2.77 -8.57 1.74
N MET A 119 -2.58 -8.22 0.47
CA MET A 119 -3.66 -8.15 -0.52
C MET A 119 -4.29 -9.51 -0.79
N VAL A 120 -3.49 -10.60 -0.82
CA VAL A 120 -4.01 -11.97 -0.98
C VAL A 120 -4.90 -12.35 0.20
N ILE A 121 -4.49 -12.03 1.44
CA ILE A 121 -5.29 -12.31 2.63
C ILE A 121 -6.65 -11.59 2.57
N PHE A 122 -6.66 -10.31 2.23
CA PHE A 122 -7.91 -9.56 2.07
C PHE A 122 -8.79 -10.09 0.94
N SER A 123 -8.18 -10.53 -0.17
CA SER A 123 -8.89 -11.17 -1.28
C SER A 123 -9.56 -12.48 -0.84
N ILE A 124 -8.88 -13.31 -0.04
CA ILE A 124 -9.45 -14.54 0.52
C ILE A 124 -10.64 -14.21 1.42
N GLN A 125 -10.52 -13.24 2.31
CA GLN A 125 -11.62 -12.82 3.18
C GLN A 125 -12.83 -12.35 2.36
N SER A 126 -12.62 -11.51 1.36
CA SER A 126 -13.69 -11.02 0.49
C SER A 126 -14.36 -12.15 -0.30
N ASN A 127 -13.58 -13.11 -0.80
CA ASN A 127 -14.11 -14.27 -1.50
C ASN A 127 -14.93 -15.19 -0.57
N ILE A 128 -14.50 -15.41 0.67
CA ILE A 128 -15.25 -16.21 1.64
C ILE A 128 -16.59 -15.54 1.96
N LEU A 129 -16.60 -14.22 2.19
CA LEU A 129 -17.84 -13.47 2.41
C LEU A 129 -18.78 -13.57 1.20
N ALA A 130 -18.26 -13.42 -0.02
CA ALA A 130 -19.05 -13.53 -1.24
C ALA A 130 -19.61 -14.96 -1.45
N ILE A 131 -18.88 -16.00 -1.05
CA ILE A 131 -19.39 -17.38 -1.09
C ILE A 131 -20.51 -17.55 -0.08
N ARG A 132 -20.35 -17.07 1.15
CA ARG A 132 -21.38 -17.17 2.20
C ARG A 132 -22.70 -16.51 1.77
N GLU A 133 -22.62 -15.29 1.22
CA GLU A 133 -23.80 -14.57 0.73
C GLU A 133 -24.50 -15.32 -0.41
N LYS A 134 -23.73 -15.96 -1.32
CA LYS A 134 -24.30 -16.76 -2.41
C LYS A 134 -24.98 -18.04 -1.93
N VAL A 135 -24.44 -18.67 -0.88
CA VAL A 135 -25.05 -19.86 -0.28
C VAL A 135 -26.37 -19.49 0.39
N GLU A 136 -26.38 -18.43 1.20
CA GLU A 136 -27.58 -17.93 1.89
C GLU A 136 -28.71 -17.55 0.92
N LYS A 137 -28.39 -16.83 -0.16
CA LYS A 137 -29.37 -16.51 -1.21
C LYS A 137 -29.94 -17.73 -1.91
N ARG A 138 -29.11 -18.74 -2.17
CA ARG A 138 -29.57 -20.00 -2.79
C ARG A 138 -30.51 -20.73 -1.84
N ASP A 139 -30.17 -20.82 -0.56
CA ASP A 139 -31.01 -21.49 0.44
C ASP A 139 -32.36 -20.79 0.64
N GLU A 140 -32.40 -19.45 0.58
CA GLU A 140 -33.66 -18.69 0.56
C GLU A 140 -34.50 -19.03 -0.68
N GLU A 141 -33.89 -19.07 -1.87
CA GLU A 141 -34.59 -19.35 -3.13
C GLU A 141 -35.24 -20.75 -3.12
N TYR A 142 -34.57 -21.75 -2.54
CA TYR A 142 -35.13 -23.10 -2.34
C TYR A 142 -36.33 -23.13 -1.38
N TYR A 143 -36.39 -22.26 -0.38
CA TYR A 143 -37.48 -22.22 0.60
C TYR A 143 -38.76 -21.57 0.09
N TYR A 144 -38.69 -20.78 -0.99
CA TYR A 144 -39.86 -20.13 -1.60
C TYR A 144 -40.38 -20.87 -2.86
N GLU A 145 -39.69 -21.92 -3.31
CA GLU A 145 -40.13 -22.80 -4.41
C GLU A 145 -40.91 -24.06 -3.94
N GLU A 146 -41.02 -24.30 -2.63
CA GLU A 146 -41.95 -25.29 -2.00
C GLU A 146 -43.26 -24.65 -1.53
#